data_AF-A0A969K1J9-F1
#
_entry.id   AF-A0A969K1J9-F1
#
_cell.length_a   1.000
_cell.length_b   1.000
_cell.length_c   1.000
_cell.angle_alpha   90.00
_cell.angle_beta   90.00
_cell.angle_gamma   90.00
#
_symmetry.space_group_name_H-M   'P 1'
#
loop_
_entity.id
_entity.type
_entity.pdbx_description
1 polymer ?
#
loop_
_entity_poly.entity_id
_entity_poly.type
_entity_poly.pdbx_seq_one_letter_code
_entity_poly.pdbx_strand_id
1 'polypeptide(L)'
;MTCHQGRASTVSVNQGFVDAGLDPVADLDTVSEEVGFSNIHYYPAAATQYGTVAMGGYEYEGKAYDAKFDHVEGVDSCVDCHNSHTLEVKVDTCTECHEGVTSADDLANIRMFGSLVDYNGNGDMEEGIMAEIQGLQDILYQTMQAYAVEVSGTPIVYDSHSYPYFFADVDGNGEMSEGDERFASWTPRLAKAAYNYQMSQKRPW
;
A
#
# COMPACT_ATOMS: atom_id res chain seq x y z
N MET A 1 19.66 4.46 4.26
CA MET A 1 18.52 4.71 5.18
C MET A 1 18.55 3.66 6.28
N THR A 2 18.34 4.08 7.54
CA THR A 2 18.35 3.18 8.72
C THR A 2 16.96 3.07 9.36
N CYS A 3 16.10 4.06 9.14
CA CYS A 3 14.72 4.14 9.60
C CYS A 3 13.79 4.40 8.39
N HIS A 4 12.48 4.10 8.52
CA HIS A 4 11.47 4.26 7.46
C HIS A 4 11.64 3.41 6.19
N GLN A 5 12.48 2.37 6.24
CA GLN A 5 12.75 1.47 5.10
C GLN A 5 11.67 0.39 4.89
N GLY A 6 10.74 0.22 5.83
CA GLY A 6 9.87 -0.94 5.90
C GLY A 6 10.58 -2.20 6.44
N ARG A 7 9.87 -3.33 6.48
CA ARG A 7 10.38 -4.64 6.95
C ARG A 7 10.24 -5.77 5.94
N ALA A 8 9.62 -5.49 4.80
CA ALA A 8 9.36 -6.45 3.74
C ALA A 8 9.46 -5.75 2.38
N SER A 9 9.55 -6.54 1.32
CA SER A 9 9.58 -6.12 -0.07
C SER A 9 8.99 -7.22 -0.95
N THR A 10 8.84 -6.96 -2.26
CA THR A 10 8.48 -8.00 -3.26
C THR A 10 9.28 -9.29 -3.07
N VAL A 11 10.58 -9.16 -2.79
CA VAL A 11 11.49 -10.30 -2.59
C VAL A 11 11.08 -11.15 -1.39
N SER A 12 10.87 -10.55 -0.22
CA SER A 12 10.50 -11.31 0.98
C SER A 12 9.10 -11.89 0.89
N VAL A 13 8.16 -11.19 0.23
CA VAL A 13 6.80 -11.70 -0.03
C VAL A 13 6.87 -12.96 -0.89
N ASN A 14 7.61 -12.92 -2.00
CA ASN A 14 7.80 -14.09 -2.87
C ASN A 14 8.51 -15.24 -2.14
N GLN A 15 9.51 -14.93 -1.30
CA GLN A 15 10.18 -15.95 -0.49
C GLN A 15 9.22 -16.67 0.45
N GLY A 16 8.26 -15.96 1.06
CA GLY A 16 7.23 -16.57 1.90
C GLY A 16 6.37 -17.59 1.15
N PHE A 17 6.09 -17.37 -0.14
CA PHE A 17 5.38 -18.35 -0.97
C PHE A 17 6.23 -19.58 -1.27
N VAL A 18 7.51 -19.37 -1.60
CA VAL A 18 8.47 -20.47 -1.85
C VAL A 18 8.67 -21.33 -0.62
N ASP A 19 8.79 -20.70 0.57
CA ASP A 19 8.93 -21.41 1.85
C ASP A 19 7.68 -22.24 2.18
N ALA A 20 6.50 -21.78 1.75
CA ALA A 20 5.23 -22.51 1.83
C ALA A 20 5.07 -23.57 0.73
N GLY A 21 6.07 -23.78 -0.13
CA GLY A 21 6.06 -24.78 -1.19
C GLY A 21 5.23 -24.39 -2.43
N LEU A 22 4.97 -23.10 -2.62
CA LEU A 22 4.18 -22.57 -3.74
C LEU A 22 5.07 -21.80 -4.73
N ASP A 23 4.77 -21.93 -6.02
CA ASP A 23 5.34 -21.08 -7.04
C ASP A 23 4.62 -19.71 -7.03
N PRO A 24 5.34 -18.59 -6.90
CA PRO A 24 4.74 -17.26 -6.80
C PRO A 24 4.00 -16.82 -8.08
N VAL A 25 4.14 -17.54 -9.20
CA VAL A 25 3.51 -17.23 -10.49
C VAL A 25 2.53 -18.32 -10.91
N ALA A 26 2.86 -19.61 -10.71
CA ALA A 26 2.03 -20.71 -11.15
C ALA A 26 0.90 -21.07 -10.16
N ASP A 27 1.10 -20.87 -8.86
CA ASP A 27 0.17 -21.31 -7.80
C ASP A 27 -0.66 -20.15 -7.22
N LEU A 28 -0.96 -19.12 -8.03
CA LEU A 28 -1.55 -17.86 -7.56
C LEU A 28 -2.85 -18.01 -6.77
N ASP A 29 -3.64 -19.03 -7.08
CA ASP A 29 -4.97 -19.27 -6.50
C ASP A 29 -5.00 -20.52 -5.59
N THR A 30 -3.83 -21.10 -5.31
CA THR A 30 -3.70 -22.24 -4.37
C THR A 30 -3.79 -21.75 -2.94
N VAL A 31 -4.80 -22.20 -2.20
CA VAL A 31 -4.94 -21.92 -0.76
C VAL A 31 -3.90 -22.70 0.03
N SER A 32 -3.21 -22.04 0.95
CA SER A 32 -2.24 -22.66 1.84
C SER A 32 -2.22 -21.99 3.21
N GLU A 33 -2.38 -22.80 4.27
CA GLU A 33 -2.26 -22.36 5.66
C GLU A 33 -0.82 -22.01 6.06
N GLU A 34 0.16 -22.45 5.26
CA GLU A 34 1.58 -22.12 5.45
C GLU A 34 1.92 -20.72 4.93
N VAL A 35 1.08 -20.15 4.05
CA VAL A 35 1.23 -18.76 3.62
C VAL A 35 0.73 -17.84 4.72
N GLY A 36 1.62 -17.00 5.23
CA GLY A 36 1.28 -15.93 6.18
C GLY A 36 1.28 -14.55 5.53
N PHE A 37 0.58 -13.61 6.16
CA PHE A 37 0.63 -12.21 5.78
C PHE A 37 2.01 -11.58 6.04
N SER A 38 2.63 -11.05 4.98
CA SER A 38 3.86 -10.26 5.07
C SER A 38 3.54 -8.80 5.41
N ASN A 39 4.15 -8.24 6.44
CA ASN A 39 3.89 -6.86 6.86
C ASN A 39 5.05 -5.93 6.47
N ILE A 40 4.80 -4.95 5.60
CA ILE A 40 5.73 -3.86 5.25
C ILE A 40 6.12 -2.99 6.46
N HIS A 41 5.34 -3.04 7.55
CA HIS A 41 5.49 -2.24 8.76
C HIS A 41 5.09 -0.76 8.56
N TYR A 42 4.92 -0.04 9.67
CA TYR A 42 4.46 1.35 9.66
C TYR A 42 5.52 2.34 9.15
N TYR A 43 5.03 3.41 8.51
CA TYR A 43 5.79 4.53 7.98
C TYR A 43 6.97 4.14 7.06
N PRO A 44 6.75 3.32 6.01
CA PRO A 44 7.79 2.90 5.07
C PRO A 44 8.06 3.98 4.00
N ALA A 45 8.28 5.23 4.43
CA ALA A 45 8.43 6.39 3.53
C ALA A 45 9.60 6.22 2.55
N ALA A 46 10.74 5.68 3.00
CA ALA A 46 11.86 5.40 2.11
C ALA A 46 11.53 4.28 1.13
N ALA A 47 10.85 3.22 1.57
CA ALA A 47 10.45 2.13 0.67
C ALA A 47 9.57 2.64 -0.49
N THR A 48 8.77 3.67 -0.22
CA THR A 48 7.90 4.23 -1.25
C THR A 48 8.59 5.28 -2.12
N GLN A 49 9.42 6.14 -1.53
CA GLN A 49 10.20 7.11 -2.31
C GLN A 49 11.13 6.41 -3.31
N TYR A 50 11.72 5.28 -2.91
CA TYR A 50 12.67 4.52 -3.73
C TYR A 50 12.01 3.42 -4.57
N GLY A 51 10.69 3.43 -4.77
CA GLY A 51 9.94 2.56 -5.70
C GLY A 51 10.60 1.22 -6.05
N THR A 52 10.92 1.03 -7.33
CA THR A 52 11.57 -0.22 -7.83
C THR A 52 12.99 -0.43 -7.32
N VAL A 53 13.70 0.62 -6.91
CA VAL A 53 15.04 0.47 -6.30
C VAL A 53 14.95 -0.24 -4.94
N ALA A 54 13.88 0.01 -4.18
CA ALA A 54 13.63 -0.65 -2.89
C ALA A 54 12.70 -1.86 -2.99
N MET A 55 11.88 -1.93 -4.05
CA MET A 55 10.79 -2.90 -4.22
C MET A 55 9.86 -2.95 -2.99
N GLY A 56 9.60 -1.78 -2.39
CA GLY A 56 8.85 -1.66 -1.15
C GLY A 56 7.38 -2.06 -1.32
N GLY A 57 6.76 -1.66 -2.44
CA GLY A 57 5.48 -2.19 -2.89
C GLY A 57 5.68 -3.48 -3.67
N TYR A 58 4.69 -4.37 -3.65
CA TYR A 58 4.70 -5.58 -4.45
C TYR A 58 4.58 -5.23 -5.93
N GLU A 59 5.57 -5.66 -6.71
CA GLU A 59 5.61 -5.50 -8.16
C GLU A 59 5.14 -6.79 -8.85
N TYR A 60 4.12 -6.65 -9.68
CA TYR A 60 3.61 -7.76 -10.49
C TYR A 60 4.50 -7.97 -11.72
N GLU A 61 4.50 -9.20 -12.26
CA GLU A 61 5.29 -9.50 -13.45
C GLU A 61 4.96 -8.54 -14.60
N GLY A 62 6.00 -7.93 -15.18
CA GLY A 62 5.85 -6.92 -16.24
C GLY A 62 5.30 -5.57 -15.79
N LYS A 63 5.14 -5.35 -14.48
CA LYS A 63 4.67 -4.10 -13.87
C LYS A 63 5.70 -3.61 -12.84
N ALA A 64 6.44 -2.57 -13.19
CA ALA A 64 7.38 -1.93 -12.28
C ALA A 64 6.80 -0.59 -11.80
N TYR A 65 7.14 -0.20 -10.57
CA TYR A 65 6.96 1.18 -10.12
C TYR A 65 8.03 2.08 -10.76
N ASP A 66 7.88 3.39 -10.62
CA ASP A 66 9.00 4.29 -10.90
C ASP A 66 10.21 3.91 -10.04
N ALA A 67 11.42 4.08 -10.59
CA ALA A 67 12.65 3.65 -9.92
C ALA A 67 12.84 4.38 -8.58
N LYS A 68 12.62 5.69 -8.60
CA LYS A 68 12.53 6.58 -7.45
C LYS A 68 11.52 7.64 -7.83
N PHE A 69 10.69 8.09 -6.89
CA PHE A 69 9.91 9.30 -7.09
C PHE A 69 10.88 10.48 -7.20
N ASP A 70 11.11 10.92 -8.43
CA ASP A 70 12.01 12.01 -8.77
C ASP A 70 11.21 13.32 -8.76
N HIS A 71 11.56 14.20 -7.84
CA HIS A 71 11.02 15.56 -7.82
C HIS A 71 11.92 16.49 -8.63
N VAL A 72 11.55 17.77 -8.77
CA VAL A 72 12.43 18.75 -9.43
C VAL A 72 13.79 18.88 -8.73
N GLU A 73 14.81 19.27 -9.50
CA GLU A 73 16.18 19.49 -9.00
C GLU A 73 16.18 20.41 -7.76
N GLY A 74 16.87 19.98 -6.71
CA GLY A 74 16.93 20.69 -5.42
C GLY A 74 15.92 20.22 -4.37
N VAL A 75 14.98 19.32 -4.71
CA VAL A 75 13.98 18.77 -3.78
C VAL A 75 13.95 17.24 -3.84
N ASP A 76 15.08 16.56 -3.59
CA ASP A 76 15.21 15.12 -3.89
C ASP A 76 15.59 14.23 -2.68
N SER A 77 15.79 14.85 -1.52
CA SER A 77 16.08 14.17 -0.26
C SER A 77 15.00 14.40 0.78
N CYS A 78 14.95 13.51 1.79
CA CYS A 78 13.96 13.60 2.85
C CYS A 78 13.99 14.97 3.57
N VAL A 79 15.18 15.54 3.74
CA VAL A 79 15.37 16.82 4.45
C VAL A 79 15.12 18.03 3.58
N ASP A 80 14.92 17.87 2.27
CA ASP A 80 14.51 18.97 1.41
C ASP A 80 13.05 19.29 1.68
N CYS A 81 12.19 18.26 1.74
CA CYS A 81 10.76 18.38 2.06
C CYS A 81 10.46 18.45 3.57
N HIS A 82 11.21 17.76 4.42
CA HIS A 82 10.94 17.67 5.86
C HIS A 82 11.96 18.43 6.71
N ASN A 83 11.49 18.97 7.84
CA ASN A 83 12.37 19.52 8.86
C ASN A 83 13.14 18.39 9.56
N SER A 84 14.47 18.48 9.64
CA SER A 84 15.29 17.42 10.24
C SER A 84 15.13 17.25 11.76
N HIS A 85 14.55 18.24 12.45
CA HIS A 85 14.32 18.21 13.89
C HIS A 85 12.86 17.91 14.25
N THR A 86 11.89 18.57 13.60
CA THR A 86 10.46 18.35 13.89
C THR A 86 9.84 17.24 13.07
N LEU A 87 10.46 16.85 11.96
CA LEU A 87 9.96 15.90 10.96
C LEU A 87 8.72 16.38 10.18
N GLU A 88 8.20 17.56 10.50
CA GLU A 88 7.09 18.19 9.79
C GLU A 88 7.50 18.57 8.36
N VAL A 89 6.53 18.50 7.45
CA VAL A 89 6.71 18.97 6.07
C VAL A 89 6.87 20.49 6.06
N LYS A 90 7.81 20.97 5.27
CA LYS A 90 8.03 22.40 5.02
C LYS A 90 7.07 22.88 3.94
N VAL A 91 5.85 23.23 4.34
CA VAL A 91 4.79 23.68 3.41
C VAL A 91 5.26 24.82 2.51
N ASP A 92 6.05 25.76 3.04
CA ASP A 92 6.60 26.89 2.28
C ASP A 92 7.39 26.45 1.02
N THR A 93 8.13 25.33 1.10
CA THR A 93 8.87 24.78 -0.04
C THR A 93 7.93 24.29 -1.14
N CYS A 94 6.75 23.78 -0.79
CA CYS A 94 5.76 23.28 -1.73
C CYS A 94 5.05 24.44 -2.45
N THR A 95 4.68 25.50 -1.71
CA THR A 95 3.95 26.66 -2.23
C THR A 95 4.71 27.43 -3.32
N GLU A 96 6.03 27.27 -3.42
CA GLU A 96 6.83 27.87 -4.49
C GLU A 96 6.42 27.40 -5.90
N CYS A 97 5.90 26.17 -6.03
CA CYS A 97 5.55 25.56 -7.31
C CYS A 97 4.14 24.96 -7.37
N HIS A 98 3.58 24.56 -6.22
CA HIS A 98 2.24 23.97 -6.12
C HIS A 98 1.23 25.05 -5.72
N GLU A 99 0.62 25.68 -6.72
CA GLU A 99 -0.41 26.70 -6.50
C GLU A 99 -1.59 26.14 -5.66
N GLY A 100 -2.10 26.95 -4.73
CA GLY A 100 -3.21 26.57 -3.85
C GLY A 100 -2.80 25.84 -2.57
N VAL A 101 -1.52 25.46 -2.42
CA VAL A 101 -1.00 24.90 -1.17
C VAL A 101 -0.76 26.00 -0.14
N THR A 102 -1.49 25.95 0.97
CA THR A 102 -1.38 26.90 2.09
C THR A 102 -1.13 26.23 3.44
N SER A 103 -1.34 24.93 3.51
CA SER A 103 -1.20 24.10 4.70
C SER A 103 -0.77 22.68 4.33
N ALA A 104 -0.42 21.88 5.33
CA ALA A 104 -0.07 20.46 5.12
C ALA A 104 -1.26 19.65 4.56
N ASP A 105 -2.49 20.00 4.93
CA ASP A 105 -3.70 19.31 4.48
C ASP A 105 -3.90 19.48 2.96
N ASP A 106 -3.42 20.58 2.38
CA ASP A 106 -3.53 20.84 0.93
C ASP A 106 -2.62 19.93 0.09
N LEU A 107 -1.61 19.29 0.70
CA LEU A 107 -0.67 18.43 -0.02
C LEU A 107 -1.36 17.20 -0.65
N ALA A 108 -2.42 16.71 0.00
CA ALA A 108 -3.27 15.63 -0.49
C ALA A 108 -3.97 15.97 -1.82
N ASN A 109 -4.08 17.26 -2.15
CA ASN A 109 -4.72 17.76 -3.36
C ASN A 109 -3.76 17.96 -4.53
N ILE A 110 -2.45 17.87 -4.29
CA ILE A 110 -1.45 18.14 -5.33
C ILE A 110 -1.55 17.13 -6.47
N ARG A 111 -1.66 17.64 -7.70
CA ARG A 111 -1.47 16.87 -8.94
C ARG A 111 -0.49 17.58 -9.86
N MET A 112 0.31 16.80 -10.58
CA MET A 112 1.27 17.27 -11.58
C MET A 112 1.19 16.41 -12.82
N PHE A 113 1.95 16.73 -13.88
CA PHE A 113 1.87 16.05 -15.19
C PHE A 113 1.91 14.51 -15.13
N GLY A 114 2.59 13.93 -14.13
CA GLY A 114 2.64 12.48 -13.92
C GLY A 114 1.38 11.85 -13.30
N SER A 115 0.41 12.66 -12.86
CA SER A 115 -0.77 12.22 -12.11
C SER A 115 -2.09 12.82 -12.62
N LEU A 116 -2.14 13.32 -13.86
CA LEU A 116 -3.35 13.88 -14.50
C LEU A 116 -4.21 12.81 -15.19
N VAL A 117 -4.38 11.66 -14.55
CA VAL A 117 -5.17 10.52 -15.04
C VAL A 117 -6.18 10.15 -13.96
N ASP A 118 -7.43 9.92 -14.36
CA ASP A 118 -8.46 9.29 -13.51
C ASP A 118 -8.04 7.85 -13.21
N TYR A 119 -7.44 7.63 -12.03
CA TYR A 119 -6.88 6.35 -11.64
C TYR A 119 -7.95 5.41 -11.08
N ASN A 120 -8.88 5.94 -10.30
CA ASN A 120 -9.95 5.17 -9.68
C ASN A 120 -11.13 4.89 -10.64
N GLY A 121 -11.21 5.59 -11.77
CA GLY A 121 -12.22 5.41 -12.82
C GLY A 121 -13.57 6.07 -12.53
N ASN A 122 -13.63 7.04 -11.61
CA ASN A 122 -14.89 7.70 -11.21
C ASN A 122 -15.30 8.85 -12.16
N GLY A 123 -14.46 9.22 -13.11
CA GLY A 123 -14.68 10.30 -14.07
C GLY A 123 -14.37 11.71 -13.56
N ASP A 124 -13.85 11.86 -12.34
CA ASP A 124 -13.43 13.13 -11.74
C ASP A 124 -11.93 13.38 -12.01
N MET A 125 -11.64 14.37 -12.82
CA MET A 125 -10.26 14.79 -13.15
C MET A 125 -9.77 15.95 -12.28
N GLU A 126 -10.63 16.51 -11.43
CA GLU A 126 -10.38 17.69 -10.61
C GLU A 126 -10.04 17.34 -9.15
N GLU A 127 -10.37 16.14 -8.70
CA GLU A 127 -10.04 15.68 -7.35
C GLU A 127 -8.53 15.54 -7.11
N GLY A 128 -8.13 15.63 -5.84
CA GLY A 128 -6.75 15.48 -5.39
C GLY A 128 -6.20 14.06 -5.57
N ILE A 129 -4.87 13.93 -5.60
CA ILE A 129 -4.22 12.61 -5.72
C ILE A 129 -4.58 11.67 -4.56
N MET A 130 -4.88 12.20 -3.38
CA MET A 130 -5.30 11.37 -2.26
C MET A 130 -6.68 10.74 -2.47
N ALA A 131 -7.61 11.45 -3.12
CA ALA A 131 -8.94 10.94 -3.40
C ALA A 131 -8.89 9.80 -4.44
N GLU A 132 -8.02 9.93 -5.44
CA GLU A 132 -7.67 8.85 -6.38
C GLU A 132 -7.15 7.60 -5.64
N ILE A 133 -6.22 7.79 -4.70
CA ILE A 133 -5.66 6.70 -3.89
C ILE A 133 -6.74 6.06 -2.99
N GLN A 134 -7.62 6.84 -2.36
CA GLN A 134 -8.72 6.33 -1.54
C GLN A 134 -9.70 5.50 -2.37
N GLY A 135 -10.09 5.99 -3.55
CA GLY A 135 -10.94 5.22 -4.46
C GLY A 135 -10.29 3.89 -4.87
N LEU A 136 -8.99 3.88 -5.17
CA LEU A 136 -8.25 2.65 -5.45
C LEU A 136 -8.16 1.72 -4.24
N GLN A 137 -8.00 2.25 -3.03
CA GLN A 137 -8.01 1.47 -1.78
C GLN A 137 -9.35 0.77 -1.58
N ASP A 138 -10.45 1.48 -1.80
CA ASP A 138 -11.81 0.95 -1.66
C ASP A 138 -12.06 -0.18 -2.70
N ILE A 139 -11.71 0.07 -3.96
CA ILE A 139 -11.83 -0.93 -5.04
C ILE A 139 -10.98 -2.17 -4.71
N LEU A 140 -9.73 -1.97 -4.28
CA LEU A 140 -8.82 -3.07 -3.94
C LEU A 140 -9.37 -3.89 -2.78
N TYR A 141 -9.84 -3.24 -1.71
CA TYR A 141 -10.38 -3.94 -0.56
C TYR A 141 -11.64 -4.74 -0.89
N GLN A 142 -12.59 -4.13 -1.62
CA GLN A 142 -13.79 -4.83 -2.07
C GLN A 142 -13.44 -6.04 -2.96
N THR A 143 -12.47 -5.89 -3.85
CA THR A 143 -11.99 -6.98 -4.71
C THR A 143 -11.33 -8.09 -3.89
N MET A 144 -10.56 -7.74 -2.85
CA MET A 144 -9.96 -8.72 -1.93
C MET A 144 -11.05 -9.49 -1.17
N GLN A 145 -12.08 -8.82 -0.67
CA GLN A 145 -13.19 -9.45 0.03
C GLN A 145 -13.95 -10.43 -0.88
N ALA A 146 -14.32 -9.99 -2.09
CA ALA A 146 -14.98 -10.84 -3.08
C ALA A 146 -14.12 -12.07 -3.42
N TYR A 147 -12.82 -11.86 -3.70
CA TYR A 147 -11.89 -12.94 -4.00
C TYR A 147 -11.75 -13.95 -2.85
N ALA A 148 -11.66 -13.46 -1.61
CA ALA A 148 -11.52 -14.31 -0.43
C ALA A 148 -12.73 -15.24 -0.27
N VAL A 149 -13.94 -14.73 -0.54
CA VAL A 149 -15.18 -15.54 -0.55
C VAL A 149 -15.20 -16.53 -1.72
N GLU A 150 -14.96 -16.05 -2.94
CA GLU A 150 -15.16 -16.85 -4.17
C GLU A 150 -14.06 -17.89 -4.41
N VAL A 151 -12.82 -17.58 -4.04
CA VAL A 151 -11.64 -18.41 -4.35
C VAL A 151 -11.05 -19.04 -3.10
N SER A 152 -10.85 -18.26 -2.04
CA SER A 152 -10.26 -18.78 -0.80
C SER A 152 -11.27 -19.52 0.07
N GLY A 153 -12.57 -19.30 -0.14
CA GLY A 153 -13.66 -19.91 0.62
C GLY A 153 -13.79 -19.40 2.05
N THR A 154 -13.15 -18.29 2.40
CA THR A 154 -13.18 -17.69 3.74
C THR A 154 -13.26 -16.17 3.59
N PRO A 155 -14.31 -15.51 4.10
CA PRO A 155 -14.39 -14.06 4.10
C PRO A 155 -13.24 -13.44 4.90
N ILE A 156 -12.75 -12.28 4.45
CA ILE A 156 -11.62 -11.56 5.06
C ILE A 156 -12.06 -10.18 5.53
N VAL A 157 -11.60 -9.78 6.70
CA VAL A 157 -11.70 -8.40 7.18
C VAL A 157 -10.32 -7.83 7.52
N TYR A 158 -10.15 -6.54 7.24
CA TYR A 158 -8.98 -5.77 7.62
C TYR A 158 -9.27 -4.88 8.84
N ASP A 159 -8.43 -4.92 9.86
CA ASP A 159 -8.40 -3.93 10.93
C ASP A 159 -7.00 -3.30 11.04
N SER A 160 -6.94 -1.98 10.89
CA SER A 160 -5.67 -1.25 10.92
C SER A 160 -5.04 -1.17 12.32
N HIS A 161 -5.80 -1.46 13.38
CA HIS A 161 -5.36 -1.30 14.78
C HIS A 161 -4.97 -2.61 15.48
N SER A 162 -5.39 -3.76 14.96
CA SER A 162 -5.13 -5.06 15.59
C SER A 162 -4.18 -5.90 14.74
N TYR A 163 -3.04 -6.31 15.30
CA TYR A 163 -2.19 -7.32 14.66
C TYR A 163 -2.88 -8.69 14.70
N PRO A 164 -2.88 -9.49 13.60
CA PRO A 164 -2.09 -9.38 12.37
C PRO A 164 -2.72 -8.62 11.19
N TYR A 165 -3.65 -7.71 11.46
CA TYR A 165 -4.37 -6.82 10.54
C TYR A 165 -5.42 -7.48 9.67
N PHE A 166 -5.30 -8.77 9.38
CA PHE A 166 -6.27 -9.52 8.58
C PHE A 166 -6.83 -10.70 9.36
N PHE A 167 -8.15 -10.80 9.39
CA PHE A 167 -8.90 -11.77 10.18
C PHE A 167 -9.97 -12.46 9.33
N ALA A 168 -10.40 -13.64 9.76
CA ALA A 168 -11.53 -14.33 9.16
C ALA A 168 -12.82 -13.66 9.62
N ASP A 169 -13.59 -13.13 8.67
CA ASP A 169 -14.89 -12.49 8.91
C ASP A 169 -15.98 -13.58 8.94
N VAL A 170 -16.12 -14.24 10.09
CA VAL A 170 -16.94 -15.45 10.22
C VAL A 170 -18.43 -15.14 10.11
N ASP A 171 -18.86 -13.97 10.57
CA ASP A 171 -20.26 -13.54 10.50
C ASP A 171 -20.61 -12.75 9.23
N GLY A 172 -19.60 -12.37 8.43
CA GLY A 172 -19.74 -11.74 7.12
C GLY A 172 -20.20 -10.29 7.22
N ASN A 173 -19.95 -9.62 8.34
CA ASN A 173 -20.39 -8.26 8.58
C ASN A 173 -19.40 -7.20 8.04
N GLY A 174 -18.22 -7.63 7.58
CA GLY A 174 -17.17 -6.77 7.04
C GLY A 174 -16.37 -5.99 8.10
N GLU A 175 -16.56 -6.29 9.38
CA GLU A 175 -15.94 -5.65 10.54
C GLU A 175 -15.29 -6.69 11.46
N MET A 176 -14.15 -6.33 12.05
CA MET A 176 -13.45 -7.21 12.99
C MET A 176 -14.29 -7.39 14.26
N SER A 177 -14.66 -8.63 14.55
CA SER A 177 -15.51 -9.00 15.69
C SER A 177 -14.73 -9.71 16.80
N GLU A 178 -15.26 -9.64 18.02
CA GLU A 178 -14.68 -10.38 19.15
C GLU A 178 -14.77 -11.88 18.90
N GLY A 179 -13.61 -12.54 18.81
CA GLY A 179 -13.52 -13.98 18.53
C GLY A 179 -13.10 -14.32 17.10
N ASP A 180 -13.02 -13.33 16.21
CA ASP A 180 -12.45 -13.55 14.88
C ASP A 180 -10.97 -13.94 14.99
N GLU A 181 -10.63 -15.03 14.32
CA GLU A 181 -9.27 -15.53 14.30
C GLU A 181 -8.46 -14.90 13.17
N ARG A 182 -7.13 -15.02 13.24
CA ARG A 182 -6.25 -14.60 12.15
C ARG A 182 -6.69 -15.25 10.83
N PHE A 183 -6.64 -14.48 9.74
CA PHE A 183 -6.92 -15.05 8.43
C PHE A 183 -5.82 -16.07 8.06
N ALA A 184 -6.23 -17.28 7.65
CA ALA A 184 -5.32 -18.39 7.33
C ALA A 184 -5.50 -18.96 5.91
N SER A 185 -6.63 -18.68 5.25
CA SER A 185 -6.94 -19.19 3.91
C SER A 185 -6.25 -18.35 2.81
N TRP A 186 -4.94 -18.11 2.93
CA TRP A 186 -4.20 -17.27 2.00
C TRP A 186 -3.92 -17.99 0.69
N THR A 187 -4.07 -17.27 -0.42
CA THR A 187 -3.45 -17.60 -1.71
C THR A 187 -2.32 -16.61 -1.99
N PRO A 188 -1.32 -16.95 -2.83
CA PRO A 188 -0.31 -15.98 -3.24
C PRO A 188 -0.92 -14.72 -3.85
N ARG A 189 -2.02 -14.82 -4.61
CA ARG A 189 -2.69 -13.65 -5.19
C ARG A 189 -3.27 -12.73 -4.10
N LEU A 190 -4.01 -13.28 -3.14
CA LEU A 190 -4.63 -12.50 -2.08
C LEU A 190 -3.56 -11.89 -1.16
N ALA A 191 -2.50 -12.63 -0.84
CA ALA A 191 -1.40 -12.14 0.00
C ALA A 191 -0.65 -10.96 -0.65
N LYS A 192 -0.44 -10.98 -1.98
CA LYS A 192 0.15 -9.86 -2.73
C LYS A 192 -0.74 -8.61 -2.70
N ALA A 193 -2.04 -8.80 -2.90
CA ALA A 193 -3.01 -7.71 -2.83
C ALA A 193 -3.07 -7.09 -1.42
N ALA A 194 -3.18 -7.94 -0.40
CA ALA A 194 -3.17 -7.53 1.01
C ALA A 194 -1.89 -6.79 1.41
N TYR A 195 -0.74 -7.21 0.87
CA TYR A 195 0.54 -6.52 1.09
C TYR A 195 0.51 -5.08 0.58
N ASN A 196 0.08 -4.87 -0.66
CA ASN A 196 -0.03 -3.52 -1.23
C ASN A 196 -1.11 -2.68 -0.55
N TYR A 197 -2.22 -3.29 -0.15
CA TYR A 197 -3.25 -2.61 0.63
C TYR A 197 -2.71 -2.15 1.98
N GLN A 198 -2.03 -3.01 2.75
CA GLN A 198 -1.37 -2.61 4.00
C GLN A 198 -0.36 -1.49 3.75
N MET A 199 0.44 -1.58 2.69
CA MET A 199 1.41 -0.55 2.34
C MET A 199 0.73 0.80 2.13
N SER A 200 -0.39 0.86 1.41
CA SER A 200 -1.13 2.10 1.20
C SER A 200 -1.78 2.62 2.50
N GLN A 201 -2.22 1.74 3.39
CA GLN A 201 -2.81 2.12 4.69
C GLN A 201 -1.77 2.58 5.73
N LYS A 202 -0.50 2.16 5.62
CA LYS A 202 0.55 2.42 6.62
C LYS A 202 1.48 3.59 6.27
N ARG A 203 1.17 4.34 5.22
CA ARG A 203 1.84 5.61 4.91
C ARG A 203 1.19 6.75 5.68
N PRO A 204 1.98 7.69 6.22
CA PRO A 204 1.44 8.96 6.65
C PRO A 204 1.11 9.79 5.41
N TRP A 205 -0.06 10.40 5.40
CA TRP A 205 -0.51 11.34 4.39
C TRP A 205 -0.33 12.75 4.91
#